data_AF-A0A937UCJ7-F1
#
_entry.id   AF-A0A937UCJ7-F1
#
_cell.length_a   1.000
_cell.length_b   1.000
_cell.length_c   1.000
_cell.angle_alpha   90.00
_cell.angle_beta   90.00
_cell.angle_gamma   90.00
#
_symmetry.space_group_name_H-M   'P 1'
#
loop_
_entity.id
_entity.type
_entity.pdbx_description
1 polymer ?
#
loop_
_entity_poly.entity_id
_entity_poly.type
_entity_poly.pdbx_seq_one_letter_code
_entity_poly.pdbx_strand_id
1 'polypeptide(L)' 'MQFNTMCGHGMVTTGLIEEVIADVKGDRCSPEEGAERLFHPCMCGIFNPHRAAKLLREEATPSQHEDT' A
#
# COMPACT_ATOMS: atom_id res chain seq x y z
N MET A 1 3.88 -7.78 -4.44
CA MET A 1 3.51 -8.25 -3.07
C MET A 1 4.45 -7.69 -1.98
N GLN A 2 4.75 -6.38 -1.95
CA GLN A 2 5.65 -5.82 -0.92
C GLN A 2 4.89 -5.40 0.35
N PHE A 3 3.65 -4.94 0.21
CA PHE A 3 2.83 -4.42 1.32
C PHE A 3 2.45 -5.47 2.38
N ASN A 4 2.14 -6.70 1.98
CA ASN A 4 1.74 -7.76 2.92
C ASN A 4 2.88 -8.13 3.89
N THR A 5 4.13 -8.14 3.41
CA THR A 5 5.32 -8.40 4.25
C THR A 5 5.58 -7.31 5.29
N MET A 6 4.94 -6.14 5.16
CA MET A 6 5.04 -5.05 6.13
C MET A 6 4.06 -5.22 7.30
N CYS A 7 3.18 -6.23 7.27
CA CYS A 7 2.25 -6.54 8.34
C CYS A 7 2.47 -7.96 8.89
N GLY A 8 2.96 -8.08 10.12
CA GLY A 8 3.23 -9.39 10.75
C GLY A 8 1.99 -10.14 11.25
N HIS A 9 0.82 -9.49 11.31
CA HIS A 9 -0.41 -10.05 11.89
C HIS A 9 -1.55 -10.21 10.88
N GLY A 10 -1.31 -9.94 9.60
CA GLY A 10 -2.31 -10.13 8.54
C GLY A 10 -3.50 -9.15 8.56
N MET A 11 -3.42 -8.07 9.33
CA MET A 11 -4.48 -7.04 9.40
C MET A 11 -4.58 -6.18 8.14
N VAL A 12 -3.45 -6.01 7.44
CA VAL A 12 -3.41 -5.36 6.13
C VAL A 12 -3.62 -6.44 5.06
N THR A 13 -4.89 -6.65 4.70
CA THR A 13 -5.28 -7.73 3.78
C THR A 13 -4.90 -7.40 2.33
N THR A 14 -4.69 -8.43 1.51
CA THR A 14 -4.39 -8.26 0.07
C THR A 14 -5.50 -7.48 -0.64
N GLY A 15 -6.78 -7.74 -0.31
CA GLY A 15 -7.90 -7.01 -0.92
C GLY A 15 -7.89 -5.52 -0.59
N LEU A 16 -7.55 -5.13 0.65
CA LEU A 16 -7.40 -3.72 1.00
C LEU A 16 -6.22 -3.07 0.25
N ILE A 17 -5.12 -3.81 0.08
CA ILE A 17 -3.95 -3.35 -0.68
C ILE A 17 -4.35 -3.08 -2.15
N GLU A 18 -5.06 -4.02 -2.78
CA GLU A 18 -5.51 -3.89 -4.17
C GLU A 18 -6.48 -2.72 -4.35
N GLU A 19 -7.44 -2.55 -3.43
CA GLU A 19 -8.38 -1.42 -3.43
C GLU A 19 -7.64 -0.08 -3.34
N VAL A 20 -6.70 0.05 -2.41
CA VAL A 20 -5.91 1.28 -2.24
C VAL A 20 -5.04 1.56 -3.46
N ILE A 21 -4.40 0.53 -4.06
CA ILE A 21 -3.63 0.70 -5.29
C ILE A 21 -4.52 1.21 -6.43
N ALA A 22 -5.72 0.63 -6.59
CA ALA A 22 -6.68 1.05 -7.61
C ALA A 22 -7.14 2.50 -7.38
N ASP A 23 -7.38 2.89 -6.12
CA ASP A 23 -7.77 4.25 -5.76
C ASP A 23 -6.66 5.27 -6.07
N VAL A 24 -5.40 4.95 -5.76
CA VAL A 24 -4.26 5.82 -6.08
C VAL A 24 -4.05 5.92 -7.59
N LYS A 25 -4.15 4.79 -8.33
CA LYS A 25 -4.04 4.78 -9.80
C LYS A 25 -5.18 5.55 -10.49
N GLY A 26 -6.36 5.60 -9.87
CA GLY A 26 -7.53 6.31 -10.37
C GLY A 26 -7.64 7.76 -9.90
N ASP A 27 -6.57 8.33 -9.31
CA ASP A 27 -6.56 9.67 -8.72
C ASP A 27 -7.68 9.92 -7.68
N ARG A 28 -8.18 8.85 -7.03
CA ARG A 28 -9.23 8.93 -6.00
C ARG A 28 -8.66 9.29 -4.62
N CYS A 29 -7.39 9.02 -4.39
CA CYS A 29 -6.64 9.48 -3.22
C CYS A 29 -5.14 9.60 -3.53
N SER A 30 -4.42 10.38 -2.73
CA SER A 30 -2.96 10.46 -2.81
C SER A 30 -2.27 9.18 -2.30
N PRO A 31 -1.02 8.90 -2.70
CA PRO A 31 -0.22 7.81 -2.14
C PRO A 31 -0.10 7.87 -0.61
N GLU A 32 0.00 9.08 -0.05
CA GLU A 32 0.07 9.32 1.38
C GLU A 32 -1.24 8.93 2.09
N GLU A 33 -2.40 9.35 1.57
CA GLU A 33 -3.71 8.95 2.10
C GLU A 33 -3.95 7.44 1.97
N GLY A 34 -3.53 6.84 0.85
CA GLY A 34 -3.59 5.41 0.65
C GLY A 34 -2.75 4.64 1.68
N ALA A 35 -1.54 5.12 1.97
CA ALA A 35 -0.67 4.52 2.97
C ALA A 35 -1.25 4.58 4.38
N GLU A 36 -1.87 5.70 4.76
CA GLU A 36 -2.57 5.83 6.04
C GLU A 36 -3.77 4.86 6.14
N ARG A 37 -4.53 4.68 5.05
CA ARG A 37 -5.60 3.66 4.99
C ARG A 37 -5.05 2.25 5.21
N LEU A 38 -3.90 1.93 4.63
CA LEU A 38 -3.22 0.64 4.85
C LEU A 38 -2.69 0.49 6.27
N PHE A 39 -2.27 1.58 6.91
CA PHE A 39 -1.79 1.58 8.30
C PHE A 39 -2.93 1.43 9.31
N HIS A 40 -4.12 2.00 9.06
CA HIS A 40 -5.24 2.02 10.01
C HIS A 40 -5.59 0.66 10.68
N PRO A 41 -5.66 -0.48 9.97
CA PRO A 41 -5.93 -1.77 10.61
C PRO A 41 -4.73 -2.33 11.42
N CYS A 42 -3.53 -1.75 11.28
CA CYS A 42 -2.32 -2.20 11.99
C CYS A 42 -2.28 -1.70 13.44
N MET A 43 -2.84 -2.49 14.35
CA MET A 43 -2.85 -2.18 15.79
C MET A 43 -1.48 -2.26 16.47
N CYS A 44 -0.51 -2.97 15.90
CA CYS A 44 0.81 -3.16 16.49
C CYS A 44 1.84 -2.10 16.06
N GLY A 45 1.48 -1.20 15.14
CA GLY A 45 2.34 -0.10 14.70
C GLY A 45 3.56 -0.49 13.83
N ILE A 46 3.71 -1.76 13.43
CA ILE A 46 4.88 -2.21 12.63
C ILE A 46 4.80 -1.80 11.17
N PHE A 47 3.57 -1.61 10.66
CA PHE A 47 3.37 -1.21 9.28
C PHE A 47 3.88 0.21 9.08
N ASN A 48 4.73 0.42 8.08
CA ASN A 48 5.37 1.71 7.85
C ASN A 48 4.62 2.49 6.74
N PRO A 49 3.80 3.50 7.08
CA PRO A 49 3.03 4.26 6.09
C PRO A 49 3.94 5.08 5.16
N HIS A 50 5.08 5.62 5.63
CA HIS A 50 6.01 6.34 4.77
C HIS A 50 6.60 5.46 3.67
N ARG A 51 6.95 4.21 4.00
CA ARG A 51 7.40 3.22 3.01
C ARG A 51 6.25 2.85 2.05
N ALA A 52 5.05 2.65 2.59
CA ALA A 52 3.89 2.31 1.76
C ALA A 52 3.55 3.41 0.75
N ALA A 53 3.62 4.69 1.14
CA ALA A 53 3.36 5.81 0.25
C ALA A 53 4.35 5.85 -0.93
N LYS A 54 5.64 5.56 -0.66
CA LYS A 54 6.66 5.45 -1.72
C LYS A 54 6.32 4.33 -2.71
N LEU A 55 5.96 3.14 -2.20
CA LEU A 55 5.59 2.00 -3.04
C LEU A 55 4.31 2.30 -3.85
N LEU A 56 3.30 2.92 -3.25
CA LEU A 56 2.08 3.32 -3.95
C LEU A 56 2.35 4.30 -5.09
N ARG A 57 3.29 5.23 -4.88
CA ARG A 57 3.73 6.17 -5.91
C ARG A 57 4.44 5.46 -7.07
N GLU A 58 5.31 4.50 -6.76
CA GLU A 58 6.01 3.67 -7.75
C GLU A 58 5.02 2.82 -8.57
N GLU A 59 4.00 2.24 -7.92
CA GLU A 59 2.94 1.46 -8.57
C GLU A 59 2.02 2.31 -9.44
N ALA A 60 1.78 3.58 -9.06
CA ALA A 60 0.95 4.50 -9.82
C ALA A 60 1.66 5.07 -11.06
N THR A 61 2.98 5.21 -11.01
CA THR A 61 3.79 5.48 -12.21
C THR A 61 3.94 4.20 -13.03
N PRO A 62 3.64 4.19 -14.34
CA PRO A 62 3.88 3.04 -15.19
C PRO A 62 5.39 2.85 -15.38
N SER A 63 6.05 2.20 -14.42
CA SER A 63 7.46 1.84 -14.48
C SER A 63 7.57 0.35 -14.17
N GLN A 64 7.89 -0.38 -15.23
CA GLN A 64 8.05 -1.82 -15.33
C GLN A 64 8.80 -2.39 -14.13
N HIS A 65 8.14 -3.23 -13.32
CA HIS A 65 8.75 -4.33 -12.55
C HIS A 65 7.68 -5.43 -12.46
N GLU A 66 7.43 -6.07 -13.61
CA GLU A 66 7.10 -7.49 -13.61
C GLU A 66 8.42 -8.21 -13.32
N ASP A 67 8.60 -8.76 -12.12
CA ASP A 67 9.73 -9.62 -11.83
C ASP A 67 9.27 -10.90 -11.16
N THR A 68 9.19 -11.91 -12.04
CA THR A 68 9.49 -13.34 -11.85
C THR A 68 8.48 -14.22 -11.13
#